data_AF-A0A9D2ZTC6-F1
#
_entry.id   AF-A0A9D2ZTC6-F1
#
_cell.length_a   1.000
_cell.length_b   1.000
_cell.length_c   1.000
_cell.angle_alpha   90.00
_cell.angle_beta   90.00
_cell.angle_gamma   90.00
#
_symmetry.space_group_name_H-M   'P 1'
#
loop_
_entity.id
_entity.type
_entity.pdbx_description
1 polymer ?
#
loop_
_entity_poly.entity_id
_entity_poly.type
_entity_poly.pdbx_seq_one_letter_code
_entity_poly.pdbx_strand_id
1 'polypeptide(L)'
;MHDLGIVEPTLEEFRELAASRRVIPVRVKVLADAMTPIGIYRALVAADGAPAPGTFLLESANEQKQWSRYSFIGASSRSTLTTKNGQIVWQGLTPSGAPTEGDPVEAIRETLEMLHTEPLDNLPPLTSGLVGYMGWDVVRRWEKLPGGPADDVNLPEFALNIVSDMAV
;
A
#
# COMPACT_ATOMS: atom_id res chain seq x y z
N MET A 1 31.23 -2.22 -2.00
CA MET A 1 30.93 -1.07 -1.11
C MET A 1 29.44 -0.88 -1.25
N HIS A 2 28.65 -0.95 -0.18
CA HIS A 2 27.19 -0.77 -0.31
C HIS A 2 26.91 0.73 -0.51
N ASP A 3 26.15 1.07 -1.54
CA ASP A 3 25.73 2.44 -1.86
C ASP A 3 24.70 2.93 -0.84
N LEU A 4 25.19 3.27 0.37
CA LEU A 4 24.40 3.81 1.45
C LEU A 4 24.29 5.34 1.31
N GLY A 5 23.11 5.88 1.60
CA GLY A 5 22.86 7.32 1.59
C GLY A 5 22.72 7.95 0.21
N ILE A 6 22.82 7.17 -0.87
CA ILE A 6 22.58 7.63 -2.23
C ILE A 6 21.08 7.57 -2.52
N VAL A 7 20.52 8.68 -2.99
CA VAL A 7 19.12 8.77 -3.45
C VAL A 7 19.07 8.37 -4.91
N GLU A 8 18.24 7.39 -5.24
CA GLU A 8 18.02 6.88 -6.60
C GLU A 8 16.52 6.85 -6.92
N PRO A 9 16.10 7.13 -8.16
CA PRO A 9 16.90 7.70 -9.25
C PRO A 9 17.33 9.15 -8.95
N THR A 10 18.33 9.64 -9.67
CA THR A 10 18.64 11.09 -9.71
C THR A 10 17.45 11.87 -10.29
N LEU A 11 17.45 13.20 -10.14
CA LEU A 11 16.39 14.05 -10.69
C LEU A 11 16.28 13.94 -12.22
N GLU A 12 17.40 13.77 -12.92
CA GLU A 12 17.44 13.62 -14.37
C GLU A 12 16.80 12.28 -14.79
N GLU A 13 17.26 11.17 -14.21
CA GLU A 13 16.70 9.84 -14.44
C GLU A 13 15.21 9.76 -14.04
N PHE A 14 14.81 10.42 -12.95
CA PHE A 14 13.40 10.51 -12.55
C PHE A 14 12.55 11.16 -13.65
N ARG A 15 13.03 12.25 -14.24
CA ARG A 15 12.32 12.95 -15.32
C ARG A 15 12.22 12.09 -16.58
N GLU A 16 13.25 11.32 -16.89
CA GLU A 16 13.23 10.35 -17.99
C GLU A 16 12.19 9.24 -17.76
N LEU A 17 12.19 8.65 -16.56
CA LEU A 17 11.21 7.62 -16.18
C LEU A 17 9.78 8.17 -16.19
N ALA A 18 9.58 9.42 -15.75
CA ALA A 18 8.27 10.07 -15.66
C ALA A 18 7.59 10.30 -17.01
N ALA A 19 8.34 10.20 -18.12
CA ALA A 19 7.77 10.30 -19.46
C ALA A 19 6.83 9.14 -19.81
N SER A 20 7.01 7.96 -19.20
CA SER A 20 6.26 6.74 -19.52
C SER A 20 5.78 5.94 -18.32
N ARG A 21 6.27 6.23 -17.11
CA ARG A 21 5.92 5.50 -15.88
C ARG A 21 5.04 6.34 -14.97
N ARG A 22 3.95 5.72 -14.50
CA ARG A 22 2.98 6.33 -13.57
C ARG A 22 3.50 6.38 -12.13
N VAL A 23 4.25 5.36 -11.73
CA VAL A 23 4.78 5.19 -10.37
C VAL A 23 6.27 4.97 -10.46
N ILE A 24 7.04 5.78 -9.74
CA ILE A 24 8.51 5.74 -9.74
C ILE A 24 8.97 5.78 -8.29
N PRO A 25 9.56 4.69 -7.75
CA PRO A 25 10.07 4.70 -6.40
C PRO A 25 11.35 5.56 -6.35
N VAL A 26 11.34 6.59 -5.51
CA VAL A 26 12.54 7.32 -5.11
C VAL A 26 13.00 6.74 -3.78
N ARG A 27 14.21 6.19 -3.74
CA ARG A 27 14.71 5.37 -2.63
C ARG A 27 16.05 5.87 -2.13
N VAL A 28 16.34 5.57 -0.87
CA VAL A 28 17.66 5.65 -0.26
C VAL A 28 17.89 4.41 0.58
N LYS A 29 19.08 3.83 0.50
CA LYS A 29 19.47 2.72 1.37
C LYS A 29 20.24 3.25 2.57
N VAL A 30 19.85 2.84 3.77
CA VAL A 30 20.49 3.26 5.03
C VAL A 30 20.94 2.06 5.84
N LEU A 31 21.94 2.26 6.71
CA LEU A 31 22.32 1.25 7.70
C LEU A 31 21.37 1.34 8.89
N ALA A 32 20.72 0.23 9.21
CA ALA A 32 19.74 0.13 10.31
C ALA A 32 19.95 -1.17 11.12
N ASP A 33 21.21 -1.60 11.28
CA ASP A 33 21.61 -2.83 11.96
C ASP A 33 21.23 -2.89 13.45
N ALA A 34 21.06 -1.74 14.08
CA ALA A 34 20.58 -1.61 15.45
C ALA A 34 19.05 -1.55 15.58
N MET A 35 18.29 -1.64 14.48
CA MET A 35 16.84 -1.49 14.50
C MET A 35 16.11 -2.81 14.19
N THR A 36 14.96 -3.00 14.82
CA THR A 36 13.99 -4.05 14.47
C THR A 36 12.87 -3.46 13.60
N PRO A 37 12.10 -4.27 12.85
CA PRO A 37 10.98 -3.76 12.05
C PRO A 37 9.98 -2.93 12.88
N ILE A 38 9.59 -3.41 14.07
CA ILE A 38 8.72 -2.65 14.97
C ILE A 38 9.38 -1.36 15.48
N GLY A 39 10.71 -1.36 15.69
CA GLY A 39 11.47 -0.17 16.05
C GLY A 39 11.44 0.89 14.95
N ILE A 40 11.62 0.46 13.69
CA ILE A 40 11.50 1.32 12.50
C ILE A 40 10.07 1.84 12.35
N TYR A 41 9.05 0.98 12.50
CA TYR A 41 7.65 1.40 12.42
C TYR A 41 7.34 2.51 13.43
N ARG A 42 7.74 2.33 14.70
CA ARG A 42 7.51 3.34 15.74
C ARG A 42 8.25 4.64 15.45
N ALA A 43 9.47 4.57 14.93
CA ALA A 43 10.26 5.74 14.58
C ALA A 43 9.69 6.52 13.39
N LEU A 44 9.17 5.84 12.36
CA LEU A 44 8.64 6.48 11.15
C LEU A 44 7.20 6.96 11.30
N VAL A 45 6.38 6.21 12.05
CA VAL A 45 4.92 6.38 12.03
C VAL A 45 4.38 6.98 13.33
N ALA A 46 5.05 6.73 14.46
CA ALA A 46 4.55 7.10 15.78
C ALA A 46 5.46 8.10 16.51
N ALA A 47 6.29 8.85 15.77
CA ALA A 47 7.19 9.86 16.32
C ALA A 47 6.45 10.89 17.19
N ASP A 48 5.23 11.28 16.79
CA ASP A 48 4.39 12.27 17.49
C ASP A 48 3.33 11.62 18.40
N GLY A 49 3.47 10.33 18.73
CA GLY A 49 2.66 9.65 19.75
C GLY A 49 1.40 8.92 19.24
N ALA A 50 0.99 9.10 17.99
CA ALA A 50 -0.07 8.29 17.37
C ALA A 50 0.20 8.04 15.88
N PRO A 51 -0.02 6.81 15.38
CA PRO A 51 0.12 6.50 13.95
C PRO A 51 -0.96 7.22 13.12
N ALA A 52 -0.56 7.77 11.97
CA ALA A 52 -1.51 8.26 10.99
C ALA A 52 -2.36 7.10 10.43
N PRO A 53 -3.64 7.34 10.04
CA PRO A 53 -4.42 6.34 9.32
C PRO A 53 -3.70 5.87 8.04
N GLY A 54 -3.86 4.60 7.70
CA GLY A 54 -3.29 4.02 6.48
C GLY A 54 -1.84 3.59 6.57
N THR A 55 -1.25 3.54 7.77
CA THR A 55 0.06 2.94 8.03
C THR A 55 -0.06 1.44 8.35
N PHE A 56 1.01 0.68 8.11
CA PHE A 56 1.03 -0.76 8.40
C PHE A 56 2.43 -1.28 8.68
N LEU A 57 2.47 -2.46 9.31
CA LEU A 57 3.66 -3.31 9.42
C LEU A 57 3.26 -4.72 8.95
N LEU A 58 3.94 -5.21 7.91
CA LEU A 58 3.80 -6.58 7.42
C LEU A 58 5.11 -7.32 7.63
N GLU A 59 5.05 -8.37 8.44
CA GLU A 59 6.17 -9.28 8.64
C GLU A 59 5.73 -10.69 8.23
N SER A 60 6.68 -11.48 7.73
CA SER A 60 6.44 -12.86 7.35
C SER A 60 7.39 -13.76 8.15
N ALA A 61 6.83 -14.81 8.75
CA ALA A 61 7.57 -15.87 9.41
C ALA A 61 7.20 -17.20 8.74
N ASN A 62 8.20 -18.04 8.47
CA ASN A 62 7.94 -19.39 7.98
C ASN A 62 7.47 -20.32 9.13
N GLU A 63 7.07 -21.56 8.80
CA GLU A 63 6.60 -22.56 9.78
C GLU A 63 7.63 -22.84 10.89
N GLN A 64 8.91 -22.60 10.62
CA GLN A 64 10.03 -22.74 11.57
C GLN A 64 10.27 -21.48 12.41
N LYS A 65 9.36 -20.49 12.33
CA LYS A 65 9.47 -19.17 12.97
C LYS A 65 10.73 -18.39 12.61
N GLN A 66 11.35 -18.71 11.47
CA GLN A 66 12.40 -17.87 10.90
C GLN A 66 11.73 -16.73 10.15
N TRP A 67 12.09 -15.51 10.52
CA TRP A 67 11.63 -14.31 9.84
C TRP A 67 12.14 -14.31 8.40
N SER A 68 11.26 -13.90 7.49
CA SER A 68 11.64 -13.70 6.09
C SER A 68 12.69 -12.61 5.95
N ARG A 69 13.33 -12.53 4.78
CA ARG A 69 14.33 -11.50 4.50
C ARG A 69 13.81 -10.07 4.63
N TYR A 70 12.50 -9.86 4.48
CA TYR A 70 11.89 -8.53 4.41
C TYR A 70 10.78 -8.35 5.45
N SER A 71 10.64 -7.11 5.91
CA SER A 71 9.46 -6.59 6.59
C SER A 71 9.05 -5.33 5.86
N PHE A 72 7.76 -5.07 5.68
CA PHE A 72 7.26 -3.90 4.96
C PHE A 72 6.56 -2.97 5.90
N ILE A 73 6.96 -1.70 5.91
CA ILE A 73 6.40 -0.65 6.76
C ILE A 73 5.85 0.43 5.86
N GLY A 74 4.53 0.52 5.75
CA GLY A 74 3.87 1.67 5.13
C GLY A 74 3.88 2.83 6.11
N ALA A 75 4.72 3.83 5.84
CA ALA A 75 4.88 4.99 6.70
C ALA A 75 3.85 6.09 6.40
N SER A 76 3.39 6.16 5.15
CA SER A 76 2.36 7.09 4.70
C SER A 76 1.62 6.52 3.50
N SER A 77 0.34 6.86 3.42
CA SER A 77 -0.54 6.51 2.32
C SER A 77 -1.19 7.76 1.78
N ARG A 78 -1.17 7.92 0.45
CA ARG A 78 -1.71 9.11 -0.23
C ARG A 78 -3.24 9.16 -0.14
N SER A 79 -3.87 8.00 -0.24
CA SER A 79 -5.31 7.84 -0.21
C SER A 79 -5.70 6.39 0.07
N THR A 80 -6.94 6.18 0.48
CA THR A 80 -7.53 4.84 0.68
C THR A 80 -8.73 4.68 -0.24
N LEU A 81 -8.70 3.65 -1.10
CA LEU A 81 -9.85 3.19 -1.87
C LEU A 81 -10.70 2.30 -0.96
N THR A 82 -11.96 2.66 -0.77
CA THR A 82 -12.88 1.96 0.14
C THR A 82 -14.33 2.06 -0.36
N THR A 83 -15.26 1.51 0.42
CA THR A 83 -16.69 1.56 0.12
C THR A 83 -17.48 2.26 1.22
N LYS A 84 -18.54 2.96 0.84
CA LYS A 84 -19.58 3.43 1.77
C LYS A 84 -20.95 3.23 1.14
N ASN A 85 -21.86 2.57 1.86
CA ASN A 85 -23.21 2.25 1.35
C ASN A 85 -23.16 1.56 -0.03
N GLY A 86 -22.21 0.64 -0.21
CA GLY A 86 -21.99 -0.08 -1.47
C GLY A 86 -21.39 0.73 -2.62
N GLN A 87 -21.03 2.00 -2.40
CA GLN A 87 -20.45 2.90 -3.41
C GLN A 87 -18.95 3.12 -3.18
N ILE A 88 -18.23 3.46 -4.25
CA ILE A 88 -16.79 3.79 -4.20
C ILE A 88 -16.58 5.06 -3.39
N VAL A 89 -15.59 5.04 -2.50
CA VAL A 89 -15.12 6.21 -1.76
C VAL A 89 -13.61 6.25 -1.76
N TRP A 90 -13.06 7.43 -2.02
CA TRP A 90 -11.66 7.74 -1.78
C TRP A 90 -11.53 8.58 -0.52
N GLN A 91 -10.73 8.11 0.44
CA GLN A 91 -10.30 8.91 1.59
C GLN A 91 -8.92 9.49 1.30
N GLY A 92 -8.68 10.76 1.65
CA GLY A 92 -7.44 11.46 1.31
C GLY A 92 -7.47 12.05 -0.11
N LEU A 93 -6.32 12.03 -0.79
CA LEU A 93 -6.18 12.66 -2.10
C LEU A 93 -6.47 11.66 -3.23
N THR A 94 -7.67 11.71 -3.79
CA THR A 94 -8.07 10.89 -4.95
C THR A 94 -7.07 11.04 -6.09
N PRO A 95 -6.49 9.94 -6.61
CA PRO A 95 -5.61 10.00 -7.77
C PRO A 95 -6.34 10.57 -8.99
N SER A 96 -5.63 11.36 -9.80
CA SER A 96 -6.20 11.91 -11.02
C SER A 96 -6.57 10.78 -12.00
N GLY A 97 -7.82 10.77 -12.46
CA GLY A 97 -8.35 9.72 -13.34
C GLY A 97 -8.76 8.43 -12.61
N ALA A 98 -8.73 8.40 -11.27
CA ALA A 98 -9.21 7.26 -10.51
C ALA A 98 -10.74 7.08 -10.67
N PRO A 99 -11.24 5.84 -10.64
CA PRO A 99 -12.67 5.57 -10.69
C PRO A 99 -13.39 6.09 -9.44
N THR A 100 -14.54 6.74 -9.63
CA THR A 100 -15.38 7.29 -8.55
C THR A 100 -16.80 6.75 -8.56
N GLU A 101 -17.18 6.00 -9.60
CA GLU A 101 -18.52 5.45 -9.82
C GLU A 101 -18.42 4.04 -10.39
N GLY A 102 -19.52 3.28 -10.35
CA GLY A 102 -19.56 1.90 -10.82
C GLY A 102 -19.40 0.87 -9.70
N ASP A 103 -18.96 -0.33 -10.05
CA ASP A 103 -18.74 -1.40 -9.08
C ASP A 103 -17.40 -1.21 -8.34
N PRO A 104 -17.39 -1.16 -7.00
CA PRO A 104 -16.17 -1.04 -6.20
C PRO A 104 -15.09 -2.09 -6.40
N VAL A 105 -15.42 -3.32 -6.76
CA VAL A 105 -14.39 -4.34 -7.06
C VAL A 105 -13.75 -4.04 -8.41
N GLU A 106 -14.55 -3.63 -9.39
CA GLU A 106 -14.03 -3.21 -10.71
C GLU A 106 -13.11 -1.98 -10.56
N ALA A 107 -13.45 -1.05 -9.65
CA ALA A 107 -12.62 0.11 -9.33
C ALA A 107 -11.22 -0.25 -8.82
N ILE A 108 -11.05 -1.39 -8.12
CA ILE A 108 -9.74 -1.89 -7.70
C ILE A 108 -8.90 -2.27 -8.93
N ARG A 109 -9.50 -2.99 -9.89
CA ARG A 109 -8.80 -3.40 -11.12
C ARG A 109 -8.41 -2.18 -11.94
N GLU A 110 -9.33 -1.27 -12.17
CA GLU A 110 -9.08 -0.03 -12.93
C GLU A 110 -7.99 0.83 -12.28
N THR A 111 -7.97 0.90 -10.94
CA THR A 111 -6.90 1.58 -10.20
C THR A 111 -5.54 0.91 -10.40
N LEU A 112 -5.48 -0.42 -10.34
CA LEU A 112 -4.23 -1.17 -10.56
C LEU A 112 -3.72 -1.01 -12.00
N GLU A 113 -4.61 -1.07 -12.99
CA GLU A 113 -4.28 -0.83 -14.40
C GLU A 113 -3.77 0.60 -14.63
N MET A 114 -4.46 1.59 -14.06
CA MET A 114 -4.06 3.00 -14.15
C MET A 114 -2.68 3.26 -13.55
N LEU A 115 -2.34 2.60 -12.44
CA LEU A 115 -1.07 2.79 -11.73
C LEU A 115 0.01 1.78 -12.13
N HIS A 116 -0.28 0.88 -13.06
CA HIS A 116 0.65 -0.17 -13.46
C HIS A 116 1.98 0.43 -13.96
N THR A 117 3.08 -0.16 -13.51
CA THR A 117 4.43 0.10 -14.00
C THR A 117 5.18 -1.23 -14.03
N GLU A 118 6.06 -1.40 -15.00
CA GLU A 118 7.02 -2.50 -14.97
C GLU A 118 7.88 -2.42 -13.70
N PRO A 119 8.28 -3.55 -13.10
CA PRO A 119 9.25 -3.57 -12.02
C PRO A 119 10.59 -2.94 -12.46
N LEU A 120 11.30 -2.31 -11.52
CA LEU A 120 12.71 -1.97 -11.72
C LEU A 120 13.58 -3.05 -11.06
N ASP A 121 14.74 -3.29 -11.66
CA ASP A 121 15.69 -4.28 -11.16
C ASP A 121 16.20 -3.92 -9.75
N ASN A 122 16.58 -4.95 -8.99
CA ASN A 122 17.21 -4.80 -7.67
C ASN A 122 16.38 -4.02 -6.64
N LEU A 123 15.05 -3.99 -6.79
CA LEU A 123 14.14 -3.50 -5.77
C LEU A 123 13.66 -4.63 -4.83
N PRO A 124 13.24 -4.29 -3.60
CA PRO A 124 12.47 -5.23 -2.78
C PRO A 124 11.16 -5.65 -3.48
N PRO A 125 10.55 -6.79 -3.07
CA PRO A 125 9.43 -7.37 -3.80
C PRO A 125 8.13 -6.55 -3.69
N LEU A 126 8.05 -5.62 -2.73
CA LEU A 126 7.01 -4.60 -2.65
C LEU A 126 7.72 -3.25 -2.55
N THR A 127 7.36 -2.29 -3.40
CA THR A 127 7.89 -0.91 -3.38
C THR A 127 6.80 0.17 -3.38
N SER A 128 5.60 -0.16 -3.82
CA SER A 128 4.35 0.59 -3.65
C SER A 128 3.20 -0.35 -4.07
N GLY A 129 1.95 0.02 -3.78
CA GLY A 129 0.79 -0.75 -4.20
C GLY A 129 -0.46 -0.41 -3.39
N LEU A 130 -1.49 -1.23 -3.59
CA LEU A 130 -2.70 -1.24 -2.77
C LEU A 130 -2.51 -2.21 -1.59
N VAL A 131 -2.48 -1.70 -0.36
CA VAL A 131 -2.31 -2.51 0.85
C VAL A 131 -3.45 -2.26 1.83
N GLY A 132 -4.09 -3.33 2.29
CA GLY A 132 -5.16 -3.25 3.26
C GLY A 132 -5.92 -4.55 3.38
N TYR A 133 -7.25 -4.48 3.45
CA TYR A 133 -8.09 -5.67 3.61
C TYR A 133 -9.23 -5.70 2.60
N MET A 134 -9.71 -6.92 2.35
CA MET A 134 -11.00 -7.22 1.74
C MET A 134 -11.80 -8.03 2.77
N GLY A 135 -12.96 -7.51 3.15
CA GLY A 135 -13.89 -8.16 4.05
C GLY A 135 -14.60 -9.32 3.36
N TRP A 136 -15.19 -10.21 4.17
CA TRP A 136 -15.89 -11.39 3.65
C TRP A 136 -17.02 -11.04 2.69
N ASP A 137 -17.81 -10.00 3.00
CA ASP A 137 -19.00 -9.64 2.23
C ASP A 137 -18.71 -9.13 0.81
N VAL A 138 -17.44 -8.84 0.46
CA VAL A 138 -17.02 -8.60 -0.94
C VAL A 138 -17.45 -9.77 -1.84
N VAL A 139 -17.49 -11.01 -1.32
CA VAL A 139 -17.92 -12.19 -2.08
C VAL A 139 -19.32 -12.02 -2.69
N ARG A 140 -20.18 -11.23 -2.06
CA ARG A 140 -21.57 -10.99 -2.50
C ARG A 140 -21.66 -10.14 -3.77
N ARG A 141 -20.55 -9.52 -4.20
CA ARG A 141 -20.47 -8.85 -5.51
C ARG A 141 -20.32 -9.83 -6.67
N TRP A 142 -19.75 -11.00 -6.41
CA TRP A 142 -19.62 -12.05 -7.42
C TRP A 142 -20.72 -13.10 -7.32
N GLU A 143 -21.16 -13.42 -6.10
CA GLU A 143 -22.08 -14.51 -5.84
C GLU A 143 -23.38 -14.04 -5.18
N LYS A 144 -24.51 -14.62 -5.60
CA LYS A 144 -25.80 -14.41 -4.95
C LYS A 144 -25.94 -15.34 -3.75
N LEU A 145 -25.51 -14.88 -2.58
CA LEU A 145 -25.60 -15.64 -1.34
C LEU A 145 -26.92 -15.35 -0.59
N PRO A 146 -27.72 -16.38 -0.24
CA PRO A 146 -28.95 -16.19 0.52
C PRO A 146 -28.62 -15.89 2.00
N GLY A 147 -29.23 -14.83 2.54
CA GLY A 147 -29.12 -14.48 3.95
C GLY A 147 -27.70 -14.10 4.41
N GLY A 148 -27.57 -13.87 5.71
CA GLY A 148 -26.35 -13.47 6.41
C GLY A 148 -26.69 -12.99 7.83
N PRO A 149 -25.71 -12.93 8.75
CA PRO A 149 -25.89 -12.17 9.98
C PRO A 149 -26.23 -10.70 9.65
N ALA A 150 -26.86 -10.00 10.58
CA ALA A 150 -27.03 -8.56 10.44
C ALA A 150 -25.66 -7.88 10.36
N ASP A 151 -25.55 -6.80 9.59
CA ASP A 151 -24.35 -5.96 9.58
C ASP A 151 -24.31 -5.11 10.87
N ASP A 152 -23.71 -5.67 11.92
CA ASP A 152 -23.59 -5.07 13.25
C ASP A 152 -22.28 -4.28 13.43
N VAL A 153 -21.28 -4.55 12.60
CA VAL A 153 -19.97 -3.89 12.63
C VAL A 153 -19.86 -2.70 11.68
N ASN A 154 -20.72 -2.61 10.66
CA ASN A 154 -20.76 -1.51 9.68
C ASN A 154 -19.39 -1.22 9.05
N LEU A 155 -18.64 -2.28 8.73
CA LEU A 155 -17.33 -2.15 8.10
C LEU A 155 -17.50 -1.91 6.60
N PRO A 156 -16.61 -1.11 5.98
CA PRO A 156 -16.45 -1.13 4.54
C PRO A 156 -16.17 -2.55 4.04
N GLU A 157 -16.62 -2.84 2.82
CA GLU A 157 -16.35 -4.12 2.18
C GLU A 157 -14.85 -4.32 1.96
N PHE A 158 -14.11 -3.25 1.68
CA PHE A 158 -12.65 -3.24 1.67
C PHE A 158 -12.11 -1.86 2.06
N ALA A 159 -10.85 -1.80 2.47
CA ALA A 159 -10.10 -0.57 2.54
C ALA A 159 -8.66 -0.85 2.09
N LEU A 160 -8.25 -0.22 0.99
CA LEU A 160 -6.97 -0.45 0.32
C LEU A 160 -6.20 0.87 0.19
N ASN A 161 -5.07 0.96 0.86
CA ASN A 161 -4.24 2.15 0.90
C ASN A 161 -3.32 2.20 -0.33
N ILE A 162 -3.27 3.34 -1.02
CA ILE A 162 -2.23 3.66 -1.99
C ILE A 162 -1.00 4.14 -1.21
N VAL A 163 -0.06 3.22 -1.03
CA VAL A 163 1.15 3.42 -0.22
C VAL A 163 2.12 4.31 -0.97
N SER A 164 2.46 5.48 -0.41
CA SER A 164 3.41 6.41 -1.02
C SER A 164 4.80 6.27 -0.42
N ASP A 165 4.88 6.07 0.90
CA ASP A 165 6.13 6.08 1.64
C ASP A 165 6.28 4.74 2.35
N MET A 166 7.40 4.06 2.12
CA MET A 166 7.63 2.73 2.66
C MET A 166 9.08 2.53 3.08
N ALA A 167 9.27 1.78 4.18
CA ALA A 167 10.54 1.19 4.56
C ALA A 167 10.48 -0.33 4.39
N VAL A 168 11.60 -0.92 3.94
CA VAL A 168 11.74 -2.36 3.64
C VAL A 168 13.03 -2.92 4.19
#